data_AF-F8LF12-F1
#
_entry.id   AF-F8LF12-F1
#
_cell.length_a   1.000
_cell.length_b   1.000
_cell.length_c   1.000
_cell.angle_alpha   90.00
_cell.angle_beta   90.00
_cell.angle_gamma   90.00
#
_symmetry.space_group_name_H-M   'P 1'
#
loop_
_entity.id
_entity.type
_entity.pdbx_description
1 polymer ?
#
loop_
_entity_poly.entity_id
_entity_poly.type
_entity_poly.pdbx_seq_one_letter_code
_entity_poly.pdbx_strand_id
1 'polypeptide(L)'
;MGVEEKIEELKEDFSLLIEAGFVAVKQLDAISSSRIFVAGQMISPGHTAPQIGLGYIALNQLNMKEATHIFETINEKEPENLLAKTFLGICYLLSKPKRKKGEKIIKEAIEKTDDSTIKNLGEISLEWADKDLNKAKAPFFEQPKPEKD
;
A
#
# COMPACT_ATOMS: atom_id res chain seq x y z
N MET A 1 26.30 3.46 28.47
CA MET A 1 25.78 3.03 27.16
C MET A 1 25.55 4.22 26.27
N GLY A 2 26.23 4.26 25.13
CA GLY A 2 26.00 5.27 24.09
C GLY A 2 24.67 5.05 23.37
N VAL A 3 24.17 6.05 22.65
CA VAL A 3 22.96 5.92 21.81
C VAL A 3 23.17 4.88 20.72
N GLU A 4 24.38 4.82 20.15
CA GLU A 4 24.76 3.87 19.10
C GLU A 4 24.72 2.41 19.57
N GLU A 5 25.20 2.16 20.79
CA GLU A 5 25.19 0.82 21.42
C GLU A 5 23.75 0.32 21.63
N LYS A 6 22.83 1.20 22.06
CA LYS A 6 21.41 0.88 22.18
C LYS A 6 20.73 0.60 20.84
N ILE A 7 21.11 1.33 19.79
CA ILE A 7 20.57 1.09 18.44
C ILE A 7 21.01 -0.28 17.94
N GLU A 8 22.25 -0.70 18.23
CA GLU A 8 22.76 -2.01 17.82
C GLU A 8 21.99 -3.15 18.49
N GLU A 9 21.75 -3.08 19.80
CA GLU A 9 20.90 -4.05 20.52
C GLU A 9 19.49 -4.15 19.89
N LEU A 10 18.89 -2.99 19.57
CA LEU A 10 17.54 -2.94 18.99
C LEU A 10 17.45 -3.46 17.55
N LYS A 11 18.58 -3.61 16.83
CA LYS A 11 18.56 -4.23 15.49
C LYS A 11 18.21 -5.71 15.56
N GLU A 12 18.56 -6.40 16.65
CA GLU A 12 18.20 -7.81 16.84
C GLU A 12 16.68 -7.97 16.93
N ASP A 13 15.99 -6.98 17.52
CA ASP A 13 14.54 -6.93 17.68
C ASP A 13 13.81 -6.31 16.47
N PHE A 14 14.52 -5.90 15.41
CA PHE A 14 13.93 -5.14 14.32
C PHE A 14 12.71 -5.84 13.70
N SER A 15 12.82 -7.14 13.39
CA SER A 15 11.71 -7.91 12.81
C SER A 15 10.49 -7.94 13.73
N LEU A 16 10.70 -8.12 15.03
CA LEU A 16 9.63 -8.13 16.04
C LEU A 16 8.95 -6.76 16.15
N LEU A 17 9.74 -5.68 16.09
CA LEU A 17 9.22 -4.32 16.08
C LEU A 17 8.34 -4.06 14.84
N ILE A 18 8.77 -4.53 13.66
CA ILE A 18 7.97 -4.41 12.43
C ILE A 18 6.66 -5.18 12.54
N GLU A 19 6.70 -6.41 13.06
CA GLU A 19 5.50 -7.21 13.30
C GLU A 19 4.54 -6.53 14.27
N ALA A 20 5.04 -5.97 15.38
CA ALA A 20 4.23 -5.20 16.33
C ALA A 20 3.56 -4.00 15.66
N GLY A 21 4.25 -3.34 14.72
CA GLY A 21 3.69 -2.27 13.90
C GLY A 21 2.48 -2.74 13.10
N PHE A 22 2.60 -3.87 12.39
CA PHE A 22 1.49 -4.44 11.62
C PHE A 22 0.36 -4.99 12.49
N VAL A 23 0.65 -5.50 13.69
CA VAL A 23 -0.38 -5.86 14.69
C VAL A 23 -1.16 -4.63 15.12
N ALA A 24 -0.49 -3.51 15.42
CA ALA A 24 -1.17 -2.25 15.75
C ALA A 24 -2.04 -1.75 14.60
N VAL A 25 -1.60 -1.87 13.34
CA VAL A 25 -2.44 -1.54 12.17
C VAL A 25 -3.70 -2.40 12.13
N LYS A 26 -3.60 -3.72 12.36
CA LYS A 26 -4.76 -4.62 12.40
C LYS A 26 -5.75 -4.28 13.51
N GLN A 27 -5.27 -3.66 14.59
CA GLN A 27 -6.10 -3.16 15.69
C GLN A 27 -6.66 -1.75 15.44
N LEU A 28 -6.43 -1.18 14.26
CA LEU A 28 -6.80 0.20 13.91
C LEU A 28 -6.12 1.26 14.80
N ASP A 29 -5.02 0.91 15.47
CA ASP A 29 -4.21 1.84 16.25
C ASP A 29 -3.16 2.51 15.33
N ALA A 30 -3.63 3.51 14.57
CA ALA A 30 -2.79 4.28 13.65
C ALA A 30 -1.68 5.06 14.38
N ILE A 31 -1.88 5.47 15.64
CA ILE A 31 -0.90 6.25 16.40
C ILE A 31 0.27 5.37 16.78
N SER A 32 0.01 4.22 17.41
CA SER A 32 1.07 3.30 17.82
C SER A 32 1.78 2.71 16.62
N SER A 33 1.05 2.27 15.59
CA SER A 33 1.67 1.74 14.37
C SER A 33 2.59 2.75 13.69
N SER A 34 2.18 4.02 13.56
CA SER A 34 3.03 5.07 12.99
C SER A 34 4.31 5.28 13.80
N ARG A 35 4.20 5.35 15.14
CA ARG A 35 5.36 5.51 16.03
C ARG A 35 6.32 4.33 15.91
N ILE A 36 5.79 3.12 15.84
CA ILE A 36 6.59 1.90 15.69
C ILE A 36 7.35 1.90 14.36
N PHE A 37 6.69 2.21 13.24
CA PHE A 37 7.38 2.25 11.95
C PHE A 37 8.39 3.40 11.84
N VAL A 38 8.11 4.58 12.42
CA VAL A 38 9.10 5.66 12.52
C VAL A 38 10.32 5.21 13.34
N ALA A 39 10.11 4.51 14.46
CA ALA A 39 11.21 3.94 15.23
C ALA A 39 12.00 2.89 14.44
N GLY A 40 11.31 2.00 13.72
CA GLY A 40 11.94 1.03 12.83
C GLY A 40 12.82 1.69 11.76
N GLN A 41 12.36 2.79 11.17
CA GLN A 41 13.16 3.55 10.21
C GLN A 41 14.42 4.17 10.85
N MET A 42 14.40 4.55 12.12
CA MET A 42 15.59 5.03 12.83
C MET A 42 16.59 3.91 13.13
N ILE A 43 16.10 2.71 13.46
CA ILE A 43 16.92 1.53 13.73
C ILE A 43 17.56 0.99 12.45
N SER A 44 16.80 0.97 11.35
CA SER A 44 17.27 0.50 10.04
C SER A 44 16.83 1.45 8.91
N PRO A 45 17.55 2.57 8.69
CA PRO A 45 17.17 3.59 7.70
C PRO A 45 17.12 3.12 6.25
N GLY A 46 17.85 2.04 5.94
CA GLY A 46 17.90 1.45 4.60
C GLY A 46 16.81 0.43 4.31
N HIS A 47 16.10 -0.06 5.33
CA HIS A 47 15.12 -1.13 5.17
C HIS A 47 13.75 -0.57 4.76
N THR A 48 13.09 -1.21 3.80
CA THR A 48 11.81 -0.71 3.23
C THR A 48 10.58 -1.12 4.03
N ALA A 49 10.63 -2.18 4.84
CA ALA A 49 9.48 -2.63 5.63
C ALA A 49 8.79 -1.55 6.50
N PRO A 50 9.50 -0.67 7.25
CA PRO A 50 8.84 0.43 7.95
C PRO A 50 8.11 1.39 7.00
N GLN A 51 8.69 1.66 5.83
CA GLN A 51 8.08 2.53 4.82
C GLN A 51 6.84 1.87 4.19
N ILE A 52 6.85 0.56 3.97
CA ILE A 52 5.65 -0.19 3.55
C ILE A 52 4.54 -0.02 4.59
N GLY A 53 4.87 -0.15 5.88
CA GLY A 53 3.93 0.07 6.97
C GLY A 53 3.31 1.47 6.97
N LEU A 54 4.13 2.51 6.86
CA LEU A 54 3.68 3.91 6.78
C LEU A 54 2.83 4.18 5.51
N GLY A 55 3.26 3.66 4.36
CA GLY A 55 2.49 3.74 3.11
C GLY A 55 1.12 3.06 3.22
N TYR A 56 1.06 1.92 3.91
CA TYR A 56 -0.19 1.20 4.16
C TYR A 56 -1.12 1.98 5.11
N ILE A 57 -0.59 2.62 6.16
CA ILE A 57 -1.37 3.51 7.03
C ILE A 57 -1.93 4.69 6.22
N ALA A 58 -1.10 5.35 5.41
CA ALA A 58 -1.54 6.45 4.55
C ALA A 58 -2.62 6.00 3.57
N LEU A 59 -2.50 4.80 2.99
CA LEU A 59 -3.51 4.21 2.11
C LEU A 59 -4.84 3.95 2.84
N ASN A 60 -4.80 3.38 4.05
CA ASN A 60 -6.00 3.14 4.87
C ASN A 60 -6.70 4.45 5.27
N GLN A 61 -5.95 5.53 5.42
CA GLN A 61 -6.46 6.88 5.68
C GLN A 61 -6.91 7.61 4.39
N LEU A 62 -6.84 6.96 3.23
CA LEU A 62 -7.12 7.54 1.91
C LEU A 62 -6.24 8.76 1.57
N ASN A 63 -5.09 8.91 2.23
CA ASN A 63 -4.09 9.90 1.89
C ASN A 63 -3.28 9.44 0.67
N MET A 64 -3.94 9.50 -0.49
CA MET A 64 -3.42 8.93 -1.73
C MET A 64 -2.11 9.55 -2.19
N LYS A 65 -1.90 10.84 -1.91
CA LYS A 65 -0.68 11.55 -2.32
C LYS A 65 0.54 10.99 -1.60
N GLU A 66 0.43 10.82 -0.28
CA GLU A 66 1.51 10.29 0.54
C GLU A 66 1.75 8.81 0.28
N ALA A 67 0.69 7.99 0.27
CA ALA A 67 0.80 6.56 -0.04
C ALA A 67 1.48 6.31 -1.39
N THR A 68 1.04 7.02 -2.44
CA THR A 68 1.65 6.91 -3.77
C THR A 68 3.14 7.27 -3.75
N HIS A 69 3.50 8.38 -3.10
CA HIS A 69 4.88 8.84 -3.04
C HIS A 69 5.80 7.84 -2.32
N ILE A 70 5.33 7.26 -1.22
CA ILE A 70 6.06 6.25 -0.46
C ILE A 70 6.30 5.01 -1.33
N PHE A 71 5.26 4.46 -1.96
CA PHE A 71 5.41 3.26 -2.77
C PHE A 71 6.16 3.49 -4.09
N GLU A 72 6.10 4.69 -4.68
CA GLU A 72 6.98 5.08 -5.80
C GLU A 72 8.45 5.07 -5.36
N THR A 73 8.77 5.63 -4.19
CA THR A 73 10.13 5.67 -3.63
C THR A 73 10.66 4.26 -3.34
N ILE A 74 9.83 3.38 -2.78
CA ILE A 74 10.21 1.98 -2.54
C ILE A 74 10.45 1.27 -3.88
N ASN A 75 9.56 1.44 -4.86
CA ASN A 75 9.71 0.82 -6.17
C ASN A 75 10.96 1.28 -6.93
N GLU A 76 11.41 2.52 -6.73
CA GLU A 76 12.68 3.01 -7.28
C GLU A 76 13.91 2.35 -6.62
N LYS A 77 13.86 2.12 -5.30
CA LYS A 77 14.96 1.51 -4.54
C LYS A 77 15.01 -0.01 -4.67
N GLU A 78 13.85 -0.64 -4.61
CA GLU A 78 13.65 -2.09 -4.64
C GLU A 78 12.60 -2.45 -5.70
N PRO A 79 12.95 -2.43 -7.00
CA PRO A 79 12.02 -2.78 -8.06
C PRO A 79 11.46 -4.20 -7.91
N GLU A 80 12.18 -5.13 -7.28
CA GLU A 80 11.70 -6.50 -7.09
C GLU A 80 10.81 -6.68 -5.83
N ASN A 81 10.50 -5.60 -5.11
CA ASN A 81 9.56 -5.62 -4.00
C ASN A 81 8.11 -5.68 -4.52
N LEU A 82 7.65 -6.90 -4.80
CA LEU A 82 6.34 -7.15 -5.42
C LEU A 82 5.16 -6.71 -4.53
N LEU A 83 5.33 -6.69 -3.21
CA LEU A 83 4.32 -6.18 -2.28
C LEU A 83 4.15 -4.66 -2.44
N ALA A 84 5.25 -3.91 -2.42
CA ALA A 84 5.23 -2.47 -2.64
C ALA A 84 4.70 -2.10 -4.03
N LYS A 85 5.07 -2.87 -5.06
CA LYS A 85 4.49 -2.74 -6.42
C LYS A 85 2.98 -2.95 -6.42
N THR A 86 2.48 -3.94 -5.70
CA THR A 86 1.04 -4.21 -5.60
C THR A 86 0.33 -3.03 -4.94
N PHE A 87 0.85 -2.50 -3.83
CA PHE A 87 0.30 -1.30 -3.19
C PHE A 87 0.36 -0.05 -4.06
N LEU A 88 1.44 0.15 -4.83
CA LEU A 88 1.53 1.23 -5.81
C LEU A 88 0.45 1.09 -6.89
N GLY A 89 0.25 -0.14 -7.36
CA GLY A 89 -0.82 -0.48 -8.28
C GLY A 89 -2.20 -0.11 -7.72
N ILE A 90 -2.48 -0.46 -6.47
CA ILE A 90 -3.72 -0.09 -5.76
C ILE A 90 -3.86 1.44 -5.67
N CYS A 91 -2.78 2.16 -5.35
CA CYS A 91 -2.80 3.61 -5.31
C CYS A 91 -3.18 4.22 -6.67
N TYR A 92 -2.66 3.65 -7.76
CA TYR A 92 -3.02 4.06 -9.11
C TYR A 92 -4.43 3.63 -9.54
N LEU A 93 -4.95 2.49 -9.06
CA LEU A 93 -6.36 2.11 -9.25
C LEU A 93 -7.32 3.14 -8.66
N LEU A 94 -6.99 3.63 -7.47
CA LEU A 94 -7.78 4.68 -6.79
C LEU A 94 -7.67 6.05 -7.47
N SER A 95 -6.71 6.23 -8.39
CA SER A 95 -6.55 7.43 -9.19
C SER A 95 -7.16 7.25 -10.60
N LYS A 96 -8.32 7.87 -10.87
CA LYS A 96 -9.00 7.80 -12.19
C LYS A 96 -8.07 7.86 -13.41
N PRO A 97 -7.17 8.85 -13.55
CA PRO A 97 -6.30 8.95 -14.72
C PRO A 97 -5.22 7.86 -14.79
N LYS A 98 -4.87 7.22 -13.66
CA LYS A 98 -3.82 6.21 -13.58
C LYS A 98 -4.35 4.76 -13.46
N ARG A 99 -5.67 4.55 -13.47
CA ARG A 99 -6.30 3.22 -13.29
C ARG A 99 -5.71 2.11 -14.13
N LYS A 100 -5.65 2.29 -15.45
CA LYS A 100 -5.06 1.29 -16.37
C LYS A 100 -3.61 0.97 -16.05
N LYS A 101 -2.83 1.98 -15.60
CA LYS A 101 -1.46 1.78 -15.13
C LYS A 101 -1.44 0.94 -13.85
N GLY A 102 -2.34 1.22 -12.91
CA GLY A 102 -2.51 0.43 -11.69
C GLY A 102 -2.84 -1.03 -11.96
N GLU A 103 -3.82 -1.29 -12.82
CA GLU A 103 -4.20 -2.65 -13.23
C GLU A 103 -3.02 -3.42 -13.82
N LYS A 104 -2.27 -2.78 -14.73
CA LYS A 104 -1.09 -3.39 -15.36
C LYS A 104 -0.02 -3.75 -14.32
N ILE A 105 0.30 -2.85 -13.41
CA ILE A 105 1.30 -3.07 -12.37
C ILE A 105 0.89 -4.24 -11.45
N ILE A 106 -0.38 -4.32 -11.07
CA ILE A 106 -0.87 -5.42 -10.22
C ILE A 106 -0.78 -6.76 -10.95
N LYS A 107 -1.18 -6.81 -12.23
CA LYS A 107 -1.06 -8.04 -13.04
C LYS A 107 0.39 -8.52 -13.14
N GLU A 108 1.31 -7.61 -13.43
CA GLU A 108 2.74 -7.93 -13.47
C GLU A 108 3.27 -8.44 -12.12
N ALA A 109 2.77 -7.91 -11.00
CA ALA A 109 3.16 -8.38 -9.66
C ALA A 109 2.62 -9.79 -9.36
N ILE A 110 1.37 -10.08 -9.73
CA ILE A 110 0.74 -11.42 -9.60
C ILE A 110 1.49 -12.46 -10.42
N GLU A 111 1.86 -12.13 -11.66
CA GLU A 111 2.57 -13.04 -12.57
C GLU A 111 3.98 -13.39 -12.07
N LYS A 112 4.64 -12.47 -11.34
CA LYS A 112 6.02 -12.62 -10.89
C LYS A 112 6.18 -13.19 -9.49
N THR A 113 5.13 -13.17 -8.67
CA THR A 113 5.21 -13.60 -7.28
C THR A 113 4.82 -15.07 -7.14
N ASP A 114 5.43 -15.76 -6.19
CA ASP A 114 4.94 -17.05 -5.69
C ASP A 114 4.21 -16.90 -4.34
N ASP A 115 4.21 -15.70 -3.74
CA ASP A 115 3.55 -15.41 -2.48
C ASP A 115 2.03 -15.33 -2.67
N SER A 116 1.30 -16.26 -2.04
CA SER A 116 -0.16 -16.32 -2.12
C SER A 116 -0.85 -15.07 -1.57
N THR A 117 -0.25 -14.38 -0.59
CA THR A 117 -0.79 -13.15 -0.01
C THR A 117 -0.76 -12.02 -1.03
N ILE A 118 0.36 -11.89 -1.76
CA ILE A 118 0.49 -10.88 -2.82
C ILE A 118 -0.47 -11.20 -3.98
N LYS A 119 -0.58 -12.48 -4.39
CA LYS A 119 -1.56 -12.91 -5.41
C LYS A 119 -2.98 -12.54 -5.00
N ASN A 120 -3.41 -12.96 -3.81
CA ASN A 120 -4.76 -12.72 -3.31
C ASN A 120 -5.06 -11.22 -3.21
N LEU A 121 -4.13 -10.41 -2.68
CA LEU A 121 -4.30 -8.97 -2.59
C LEU A 121 -4.48 -8.33 -3.97
N GLY A 122 -3.66 -8.73 -4.93
CA GLY A 122 -3.74 -8.25 -6.31
C GLY A 122 -5.05 -8.64 -6.99
N GLU A 123 -5.45 -9.91 -6.89
CA GLU A 123 -6.68 -10.44 -7.50
C GLU A 123 -7.92 -9.73 -6.96
N ILE A 124 -8.05 -9.61 -5.63
CA ILE A 124 -9.16 -8.88 -4.99
C ILE A 124 -9.20 -7.42 -5.47
N SER A 125 -8.04 -6.78 -5.56
CA SER A 125 -7.94 -5.38 -6.00
C SER A 125 -8.39 -5.20 -7.46
N LEU A 126 -8.03 -6.13 -8.34
CA LEU A 126 -8.44 -6.11 -9.75
C LEU A 126 -9.93 -6.44 -9.92
N GLU A 127 -10.44 -7.41 -9.16
CA GLU A 127 -11.85 -7.77 -9.16
C GLU A 127 -12.72 -6.57 -8.74
N TRP A 128 -12.34 -5.89 -7.67
CA TRP A 128 -12.99 -4.66 -7.22
C TRP A 128 -12.92 -3.54 -8.27
N ALA A 129 -11.78 -3.36 -8.93
CA ALA A 129 -11.65 -2.36 -9.99
C ALA A 129 -12.60 -2.65 -11.17
N ASP A 130 -12.72 -3.91 -11.59
CA ASP A 130 -13.63 -4.30 -12.67
C ASP A 130 -15.11 -4.13 -12.29
N LYS A 131 -15.49 -4.57 -11.09
CA LYS A 131 -16.89 -4.55 -10.65
C LYS A 131 -17.37 -3.18 -10.23
N ASP A 132 -16.57 -2.42 -9.49
CA ASP A 132 -17.02 -1.22 -8.79
C ASP A 132 -16.49 0.07 -9.44
N LEU A 133 -15.27 0.06 -9.97
CA LEU A 133 -14.70 1.27 -10.58
C LEU A 133 -15.07 1.44 -12.06
N ASN A 134 -15.18 0.35 -12.81
CA ASN A 134 -15.51 0.37 -14.23
C ASN A 134 -17.03 0.39 -14.50
N LYS A 135 -17.84 -0.16 -13.59
CA LYS A 135 -19.32 -0.14 -13.68
C LYS A 135 -19.97 1.03 -12.96
N ALA A 136 -19.20 2.04 -12.55
CA ALA A 136 -19.73 3.27 -11.98
C ALA A 136 -20.50 4.11 -13.03
N LYS A 137 -21.60 3.57 -13.55
CA LYS A 137 -22.77 4.37 -13.93
C LYS A 137 -23.34 4.86 -12.60
N ALA A 138 -23.03 6.09 -12.24
CA ALA A 138 -23.71 6.71 -11.11
C ALA A 138 -25.23 6.65 -11.41
N PRO A 139 -26.05 6.01 -10.56
CA PRO A 139 -27.48 5.87 -10.80
C PRO A 139 -28.23 7.21 -10.84
N PHE A 140 -27.53 8.32 -10.56
CA PHE A 140 -28.08 9.66 -10.46
C PHE A 140 -27.93 10.51 -11.73
N PHE A 141 -27.18 10.06 -12.74
CA PHE A 141 -26.90 10.82 -13.97
C PHE A 141 -27.50 10.20 -15.25
N GLU A 142 -28.47 9.30 -15.13
CA GLU A 142 -29.30 8.96 -16.29
C GLU A 142 -30.13 10.19 -16.65
N GLN A 143 -29.69 10.94 -17.66
CA GLN A 143 -30.48 12.00 -18.25
C GLN A 143 -31.83 11.40 -18.70
N PRO A 144 -32.97 12.05 -18.38
CA PRO A 144 -34.26 11.56 -18.85
C PRO A 144 -34.21 11.45 -20.38
N LYS A 145 -34.60 10.28 -20.90
CA LYS A 145 -34.78 10.08 -22.35
C LYS A 145 -35.72 11.20 -22.83
N PRO A 146 -35.41 11.89 -23.93
CA PRO A 146 -36.35 12.85 -24.49
C PRO A 146 -37.64 12.10 -24.82
N GLU A 147 -38.75 12.52 -24.20
CA GLU A 147 -40.09 12.13 -24.62
C GLU A 147 -40.23 12.51 -26.09
N LYS A 148 -40.49 11.51 -26.93
CA LYS A 148 -40.99 11.75 -28.27
C LYS A 148 -42.49 11.95 -28.13
N ASP A 149 -42.94 13.18 -28.30
CA ASP A 149 -44.26 13.53 -28.85
C ASP A 149 -44.16 14.87 -29.58
#